data_AF-A0A7K0ZKH8-F1
#
_entry.id   AF-A0A7K0ZKH8-F1
#
_cell.length_a   1.000
_cell.length_b   1.000
_cell.length_c   1.000
_cell.angle_alpha   90.00
_cell.angle_beta   90.00
_cell.angle_gamma   90.00
#
_symmetry.space_group_name_H-M   'P 1'
#
loop_
_entity.id
_entity.type
_entity.pdbx_description
1 polymer ?
#
loop_
_entity_poly.entity_id
_entity_poly.type
_entity_poly.pdbx_seq_one_letter_code
_entity_poly.pdbx_strand_id
1 'polypeptide(L)' 'LAAQKLARVLTNDPGMGVIRHVDAGYDLAIDVAREKHVHVPMLDTEGE' A
#
# COMPACT_ATOMS: atom_id res chain seq x y z
N LEU A 1 -13.71 1.74 20.23
CA LEU A 1 -13.61 2.02 18.77
C LEU A 1 -12.47 2.96 18.38
N ALA A 2 -12.10 3.96 19.19
CA ALA A 2 -11.08 4.95 18.79
C ALA A 2 -9.74 4.34 18.36
N ALA A 3 -9.17 3.42 19.15
CA ALA A 3 -7.90 2.76 18.82
C ALA A 3 -7.97 1.96 17.49
N GLN A 4 -9.09 1.27 17.23
CA GLN A 4 -9.29 0.53 15.98
C GLN A 4 -9.40 1.47 14.78
N LYS A 5 -10.09 2.61 14.94
CA LYS A 5 -10.17 3.64 13.89
C LYS A 5 -8.80 4.24 13.63
N LEU A 6 -8.04 4.55 14.68
CA LEU A 6 -6.70 5.11 14.56
C LEU A 6 -5.75 4.14 13.85
N ALA A 7 -5.77 2.86 14.23
CA ALA A 7 -4.97 1.83 13.56
C ALA A 7 -5.29 1.78 12.05
N ARG A 8 -6.58 1.76 11.67
CA ARG A 8 -6.99 1.75 10.26
C ARG A 8 -6.59 3.01 9.50
N VAL A 9 -6.75 4.19 10.10
CA VAL A 9 -6.42 5.46 9.43
C VAL A 9 -4.91 5.55 9.20
N LEU A 10 -4.12 5.23 10.23
CA LEU A 10 -2.66 5.32 10.15
C LEU A 10 -2.02 4.23 9.29
N THR A 11 -2.75 3.17 8.92
CA THR A 11 -2.28 2.21 7.90
C THR A 11 -2.77 2.56 6.50
N ASN A 12 -4.04 2.93 6.36
CA ASN A 12 -4.66 3.10 5.05
C ASN A 12 -4.25 4.41 4.37
N ASP A 13 -4.13 5.50 5.12
CA ASP A 13 -3.81 6.82 4.56
C ASP A 13 -2.39 6.85 3.96
N PRO A 14 -1.32 6.37 4.67
CA PRO A 14 -0.01 6.23 4.05
C PRO A 14 0.02 5.18 2.93
N GLY A 15 -0.73 4.08 3.06
CA GLY A 15 -0.85 3.05 2.03
C GLY A 15 -1.38 3.61 0.70
N MET A 16 -2.29 4.59 0.76
CA MET A 16 -2.79 5.29 -0.43
C MET A 16 -1.71 6.12 -1.13
N GLY A 17 -0.81 6.71 -0.35
CA GLY A 17 0.39 7.38 -0.89
C GLY A 17 1.26 6.40 -1.67
N VAL A 18 1.53 5.22 -1.13
CA VAL A 18 2.33 4.18 -1.81
C VAL A 18 1.64 3.72 -3.11
N ILE A 19 0.34 3.40 -3.06
CA ILE A 19 -0.44 3.00 -4.23
C ILE A 19 -0.36 4.07 -5.34
N ARG A 20 -0.51 5.34 -4.99
CA ARG A 20 -0.43 6.46 -5.95
C ARG A 20 0.93 6.57 -6.62
N HIS A 21 2.02 6.35 -5.88
CA HIS A 21 3.38 6.41 -6.46
C HIS A 21 3.69 5.18 -7.30
N VAL A 22 3.14 4.01 -6.95
CA VAL A 22 3.21 2.82 -7.80
C VAL A 22 2.51 3.08 -9.14
N ASP A 23 1.29 3.61 -9.12
CA ASP A 23 0.51 3.92 -10.33
C ASP A 23 1.26 4.92 -11.24
N ALA A 24 2.02 5.84 -10.65
CA ALA A 24 2.87 6.78 -11.37
C ALA A 24 4.20 6.19 -11.88
N GLY A 25 4.50 4.92 -11.60
CA GLY A 25 5.69 4.22 -12.11
C GLY A 25 6.98 4.46 -11.32
N TYR A 26 6.90 4.83 -10.04
CA TYR A 26 8.10 4.99 -9.21
C TYR A 26 8.59 3.63 -8.69
N ASP A 27 9.79 3.20 -9.11
CA ASP A 27 10.39 1.92 -8.70
C ASP A 27 10.49 1.79 -7.17
N LEU A 28 10.90 2.86 -6.47
CA LEU A 28 10.97 2.87 -5.02
C LEU A 28 9.60 2.58 -4.36
N ALA A 29 8.50 3.02 -4.96
CA ALA A 29 7.17 2.75 -4.42
C ALA A 29 6.77 1.28 -4.60
N ILE A 30 7.21 0.64 -5.69
CA ILE A 30 7.03 -0.80 -5.92
C ILE A 30 7.77 -1.59 -4.84
N ASP A 31 9.02 -1.21 -4.54
CA ASP A 31 9.82 -1.85 -3.49
C ASP A 31 9.18 -1.69 -2.10
N VAL A 32 8.73 -0.47 -1.78
CA VAL A 32 8.03 -0.19 -0.52
C VAL A 32 6.71 -0.96 -0.42
N ALA A 33 5.95 -1.07 -1.52
CA ALA A 33 4.71 -1.84 -1.54
C ALA A 33 4.96 -3.32 -1.21
N ARG A 34 6.02 -3.92 -1.77
CA ARG A 34 6.44 -5.30 -1.47
C ARG A 34 6.92 -5.47 -0.04
N GLU A 35 7.80 -4.60 0.45
CA GLU A 35 8.39 -4.67 1.79
C GLU A 35 7.32 -4.52 2.89
N LYS A 36 6.35 -3.63 2.69
CA LYS A 36 5.30 -3.31 3.68
C LYS A 36 4.00 -4.07 3.43
N HIS A 37 3.96 -4.99 2.46
CA HIS A 37 2.78 -5.76 2.07
C HIS A 37 1.56 -4.88 1.78
N VAL A 38 1.79 -3.75 1.10
CA VAL A 38 0.69 -2.90 0.61
C VAL A 38 0.08 -3.61 -0.60
N HIS A 39 -1.20 -3.95 -0.49
CA HIS A 39 -1.93 -4.58 -1.58
C HIS A 39 -2.16 -3.58 -2.72
N VAL A 40 -1.44 -3.77 -3.84
CA VAL A 40 -1.62 -2.99 -5.07
C VAL A 40 -2.13 -3.91 -6.17
N PRO A 41 -3.40 -3.78 -6.62
CA PRO A 41 -4.01 -4.71 -7.57
C PRO A 41 -3.25 -4.87 -8.90
N MET A 42 -2.56 -3.81 -9.35
CA MET A 42 -1.81 -3.82 -10.61
C MET A 42 -0.40 -4.44 -10.48
N LEU A 43 0.09 -4.65 -9.25
CA LEU A 43 1.39 -5.26 -9.00
C LEU A 43 1.30 -6.76 -8.66
N ASP A 44 0.14 -7.28 -8.22
CA ASP A 44 -0.09 -8.71 -8.00
C ASP A 44 -1.58 -9.12 -8.10
N THR A 45 -1.91 -9.91 -9.13
CA THR A 45 -2.72 -11.14 -9.04
C THR A 45 -2.19 -12.15 -10.06
N GLU A 46 -1.00 -12.71 -9.83
CA GLU A 46 -0.65 -14.08 -10.24
C GLU A 46 0.14 -14.74 -9.11
N GLY A 47 -0.52 -15.68 -8.42
CA GLY A 47 0.05 -16.45 -7.32
C GLY A 47 -1.02 -17.11 -6.48
N GLU A 48 -1.32 -18.38 -6.80
CA GLU A 48 -1.75 -19.38 -5.82
C GLU A 48 -0.81 -19.44 -4.61
#